data_AF-A0AAW4KXN0-F1
#
_entry.id   AF-A0AAW4KXN0-F1
#
_cell.length_a   1.000
_cell.length_b   1.000
_cell.length_c   1.000
_cell.angle_alpha   90.00
_cell.angle_beta   90.00
_cell.angle_gamma   90.00
#
_symmetry.space_group_name_H-M   'P 1'
#
loop_
_entity.id
_entity.type
_entity.pdbx_description
1 polymer ?
#
loop_
_entity_poly.entity_id
_entity_poly.type
_entity_poly.pdbx_seq_one_letter_code
_entity_poly.pdbx_strand_id
1 'polypeptide(L)'
;AAVKKTASELKPYLPEGDEIVFPYDTSPVVAASIKSVIYTLFEAIVLVFLVMFLFLQNVRATLIPSLAVPVVLLATFGVLFAFGFTINVMTMFAMVLAIGLLVDDAIV
;
A
#
# COMPACT_ATOMS: atom_id res chain seq x y z
N ALA A 1 11.79 10.94 -8.16
CA ALA A 1 12.77 11.57 -7.23
C ALA A 1 14.08 11.96 -7.92
N ALA A 2 14.69 11.08 -8.72
CA ALA A 2 15.97 11.34 -9.39
C ALA A 2 15.98 12.62 -10.25
N VAL A 3 14.94 12.84 -11.07
CA VAL A 3 14.84 14.02 -11.95
C VAL A 3 14.84 15.35 -11.17
N LYS A 4 14.07 15.44 -10.08
CA LYS A 4 14.06 16.65 -9.22
C LYS A 4 15.41 16.89 -8.54
N LYS A 5 16.10 15.82 -8.16
CA LYS A 5 17.43 15.89 -7.54
C LYS A 5 18.48 16.40 -8.54
N THR A 6 18.51 15.83 -9.74
CA THR A 6 19.41 16.30 -10.81
C THR A 6 19.08 17.73 -11.22
N ALA A 7 17.81 18.11 -11.28
CA ALA A 7 17.41 19.50 -11.53
C ALA A 7 17.86 20.47 -10.42
N SER A 8 17.86 20.05 -9.16
CA SER A 8 18.41 20.85 -8.05
C SER A 8 19.94 20.93 -8.05
N GLU A 9 20.63 19.89 -8.53
CA GLU A 9 22.09 19.87 -8.70
C GLU A 9 22.55 20.75 -9.87
N LEU A 10 21.70 20.90 -10.90
CA LEU A 10 21.95 21.75 -12.06
C LEU A 10 21.58 23.23 -11.80
N LYS A 11 20.75 23.51 -10.79
CA LYS A 11 20.30 24.86 -10.40
C LYS A 11 21.40 25.93 -10.30
N PRO A 12 22.61 25.65 -9.75
CA PRO A 12 23.71 26.62 -9.67
C PRO A 12 24.35 26.96 -11.02
N TYR A 13 24.11 26.16 -12.06
CA TYR A 13 24.64 26.37 -13.40
C TYR A 13 23.66 27.12 -14.30
N LEU A 14 22.48 27.49 -13.80
CA LEU A 14 21.53 28.30 -14.55
C LEU A 14 21.94 29.79 -14.52
N PRO A 15 21.68 30.53 -15.61
CA PRO A 15 21.80 31.99 -15.64
C PRO A 15 20.99 32.67 -14.53
N GLU A 16 21.45 33.82 -14.05
CA GLU A 16 20.70 34.62 -13.08
C GLU A 16 19.32 35.00 -13.64
N GLY A 17 18.26 34.53 -12.98
CA GLY A 17 16.86 34.80 -13.34
C GLY A 17 16.08 33.60 -13.88
N ASP A 18 16.74 32.48 -14.19
CA ASP A 18 16.05 31.28 -14.68
C ASP A 18 15.57 30.37 -13.54
N GLU A 19 14.26 30.09 -13.50
CA GLU A 19 13.63 29.17 -12.54
C GLU A 19 13.19 27.86 -13.21
N ILE A 20 13.60 26.73 -12.62
CA ILE A 20 13.08 25.41 -13.02
C ILE A 20 11.72 25.19 -12.36
N VAL A 21 10.66 25.30 -13.14
CA VAL A 21 9.29 25.00 -12.73
C VAL A 21 8.86 23.66 -13.35
N PHE A 22 8.24 22.78 -12.56
CA PHE A 22 7.65 21.53 -13.04
C PHE A 22 6.12 21.70 -13.14
N PRO A 23 5.58 22.22 -14.25
CA PRO A 23 4.14 22.51 -14.38
C PRO A 23 3.27 21.25 -14.46
N TYR A 24 3.86 20.10 -14.82
CA TYR A 24 3.18 18.82 -14.90
C TYR A 24 4.00 17.74 -14.20
N ASP A 25 3.55 17.35 -13.01
CA ASP A 25 4.15 16.28 -12.22
C ASP A 25 3.04 15.38 -11.67
N THR A 26 2.97 14.15 -12.16
CA THR A 26 2.03 13.13 -11.70
C THR A 26 2.53 12.37 -10.47
N SER A 27 3.82 12.49 -10.13
CA SER A 27 4.44 11.86 -8.95
C SER A 27 3.71 12.18 -7.64
N PRO A 28 3.31 13.44 -7.32
CA PRO A 28 2.59 13.73 -6.08
C PRO A 28 1.21 13.05 -6.02
N VAL A 29 0.51 12.94 -7.15
CA VAL A 29 -0.79 12.24 -7.21
C VAL A 29 -0.60 10.75 -6.95
N VAL A 30 0.39 10.12 -7.58
CA VAL A 30 0.70 8.70 -7.34
C VAL A 30 1.11 8.45 -5.89
N ALA A 31 1.98 9.31 -5.33
CA ALA A 31 2.41 9.20 -3.94
C ALA A 31 1.24 9.37 -2.95
N ALA A 32 0.34 10.32 -3.21
CA ALA A 32 -0.87 10.51 -2.42
C ALA A 32 -1.79 9.28 -2.49
N SER A 33 -2.03 8.74 -3.69
CA SER A 33 -2.83 7.52 -3.86
C SER A 33 -2.23 6.33 -3.13
N ILE A 34 -0.90 6.13 -3.18
CA ILE A 34 -0.24 5.06 -2.45
C ILE A 34 -0.45 5.23 -0.94
N LYS A 35 -0.24 6.45 -0.43
CA LYS A 35 -0.43 6.77 0.98
C LYS A 35 -1.87 6.48 1.43
N SER A 36 -2.87 6.95 0.68
CA SER A 36 -4.28 6.70 0.98
C SER A 36 -4.61 5.21 1.05
N VAL A 37 -4.11 4.42 0.11
CA VAL A 37 -4.38 2.97 0.11
C VAL A 37 -3.73 2.27 1.30
N ILE A 38 -2.53 2.69 1.73
CA ILE A 38 -1.91 2.17 2.95
C ILE A 38 -2.79 2.45 4.18
N TYR A 39 -3.36 3.65 4.29
CA TYR A 39 -4.31 3.96 5.38
C TYR A 39 -5.55 3.06 5.31
N THR A 40 -6.17 2.92 4.14
CA THR A 40 -7.34 2.06 3.96
C THR A 40 -7.04 0.60 4.27
N LEU A 41 -5.84 0.12 3.94
CA LEU A 41 -5.42 -1.25 4.20
C LEU A 41 -5.23 -1.49 5.70
N PHE A 42 -4.69 -0.52 6.43
CA PHE A 42 -4.61 -0.58 7.89
C PHE A 42 -6.00 -0.55 8.56
N GLU A 43 -6.87 0.36 8.12
CA GLU A 43 -8.27 0.42 8.58
C GLU A 43 -9.00 -0.91 8.33
N ALA A 44 -8.82 -1.51 7.16
CA ALA A 44 -9.42 -2.80 6.82
C ALA A 44 -8.94 -3.93 7.75
N ILE A 45 -7.64 -4.02 8.03
CA ILE A 45 -7.09 -5.02 8.95
C ILE A 45 -7.69 -4.86 10.36
N VAL A 46 -7.77 -3.63 10.86
CA VAL A 46 -8.34 -3.34 12.18
C VAL A 46 -9.82 -3.68 12.22
N LEU A 47 -10.59 -3.31 11.19
CA LEU A 47 -12.01 -3.62 11.10
C LEU A 47 -12.27 -5.12 11.07
N VAL A 48 -11.51 -5.87 10.26
CA VAL A 48 -11.56 -7.32 10.23
C VAL A 48 -11.30 -7.90 11.63
N PHE A 49 -10.23 -7.45 12.31
CA PHE A 49 -9.93 -7.93 13.65
C PHE A 49 -11.08 -7.68 14.64
N LEU A 50 -11.70 -6.49 14.60
CA LEU A 50 -12.80 -6.13 15.48
C LEU A 50 -14.05 -6.98 15.21
N VAL A 51 -14.42 -7.18 13.95
CA VAL A 51 -15.55 -8.03 13.57
C VAL A 51 -15.31 -9.47 14.04
N MET A 52 -14.12 -10.00 13.75
CA MET A 52 -13.70 -11.35 14.17
C MET A 52 -13.77 -11.53 15.69
N PHE A 53 -13.30 -10.54 16.44
CA PHE A 53 -13.30 -10.57 17.90
C PHE A 53 -14.71 -10.56 18.48
N LEU A 54 -15.60 -9.76 17.87
CA LEU A 54 -17.00 -9.69 18.28
C LEU A 54 -17.74 -11.02 18.06
N PHE A 55 -17.47 -11.72 16.96
CA PHE A 55 -18.10 -13.01 16.66
C PHE A 55 -17.52 -14.17 17.47
N LEU A 56 -16.18 -14.27 17.57
CA LEU A 56 -15.53 -15.43 18.18
C LEU A 56 -15.44 -15.33 19.71
N GLN A 57 -15.51 -14.13 20.30
CA GLN A 57 -15.41 -13.84 21.74
C GLN A 57 -14.19 -14.47 22.47
N ASN A 58 -13.27 -15.07 21.74
CA ASN A 58 -12.11 -15.79 22.24
C ASN A 58 -10.86 -15.29 21.52
N VAL A 59 -9.95 -14.71 22.30
CA VAL A 59 -8.69 -14.10 21.84
C VAL A 59 -7.81 -15.11 21.08
N ARG A 60 -7.80 -16.38 21.52
CA ARG A 60 -6.97 -17.41 20.86
C ARG A 60 -7.49 -17.74 19.46
N ALA A 61 -8.80 -17.82 19.31
CA ALA A 61 -9.43 -18.10 18.02
C ALA A 61 -9.30 -16.91 17.04
N THR A 62 -9.30 -15.67 17.55
CA THR A 62 -9.13 -14.47 16.73
C THR A 62 -7.70 -14.21 16.30
N LEU A 63 -6.72 -14.65 17.08
CA LEU A 63 -5.31 -14.45 16.75
C LEU A 63 -4.89 -15.21 15.48
N ILE A 64 -5.39 -16.42 15.27
CA ILE A 64 -5.01 -17.27 14.13
C ILE A 64 -5.29 -16.56 12.79
N PRO A 65 -6.52 -16.05 12.52
CA PRO A 65 -6.81 -15.35 11.28
C PRO A 65 -6.16 -13.97 11.19
N SER A 66 -6.00 -13.27 12.33
CA SER A 66 -5.37 -11.95 12.37
C SER A 66 -3.90 -11.99 11.94
N LEU A 67 -3.20 -13.11 12.19
CA LEU A 67 -1.83 -13.33 11.72
C LEU A 67 -1.77 -13.80 10.26
N ALA A 68 -2.80 -14.49 9.77
CA ALA A 68 -2.84 -14.98 8.40
C ALA A 68 -2.85 -13.82 7.39
N VAL A 69 -3.58 -12.74 7.68
CA VAL A 69 -3.67 -11.54 6.81
C VAL A 69 -2.29 -10.95 6.46
N PRO A 70 -1.43 -10.54 7.44
CA PRO A 70 -0.12 -9.97 7.12
C PRO A 70 0.82 -10.98 6.44
N VAL A 71 0.74 -12.28 6.79
CA VAL A 71 1.56 -13.32 6.17
C VAL A 71 1.23 -13.49 4.69
N VAL A 72 -0.06 -13.53 4.33
CA VAL A 72 -0.48 -13.69 2.93
C VAL A 72 -0.22 -12.43 2.11
N LEU A 73 -0.34 -11.24 2.70
CA LEU A 73 0.06 -10.00 2.03
C LEU A 73 1.56 -10.00 1.69
N LEU A 74 2.41 -10.41 2.64
CA LEU A 74 3.85 -10.55 2.39
C LEU A 74 4.14 -11.60 1.31
N ALA A 75 3.43 -12.74 1.33
CA ALA A 75 3.57 -13.76 0.30
C ALA A 75 3.15 -13.23 -1.08
N THR A 76 2.05 -12.46 -1.15
CA THR A 76 1.56 -11.85 -2.39
C THR A 76 2.57 -10.85 -2.94
N PHE A 77 3.19 -10.01 -2.09
CA PHE A 77 4.28 -9.14 -2.53
C PHE A 77 5.49 -9.93 -3.05
N GLY A 78 5.83 -11.04 -2.41
CA GLY A 78 6.89 -11.93 -2.88
C GLY A 78 6.61 -12.51 -4.27
N VAL A 79 5.37 -12.95 -4.51
CA VAL A 79 4.92 -13.44 -5.82
C VAL A 79 4.91 -12.31 -6.85
N LEU A 80 4.31 -11.16 -6.54
CA LEU A 80 4.30 -10.01 -7.43
C LEU A 80 5.72 -9.61 -7.84
N PHE A 81 6.66 -9.59 -6.89
CA PHE A 81 8.07 -9.31 -7.15
C PHE A 81 8.72 -10.38 -8.06
N ALA A 82 8.46 -11.66 -7.81
CA ALA A 82 9.01 -12.76 -8.60
C ALA A 82 8.53 -12.73 -10.07
N PHE A 83 7.28 -12.32 -10.30
CA PHE A 83 6.69 -12.19 -11.64
C PHE A 83 6.91 -10.81 -12.29
N GLY A 84 7.62 -9.89 -11.61
CA GLY A 84 7.91 -8.55 -12.14
C GLY A 84 6.69 -7.62 -12.20
N PHE A 85 5.64 -7.90 -11.43
CA PHE A 85 4.51 -7.00 -11.28
C PHE A 85 4.88 -5.77 -10.45
N THR A 86 4.23 -4.64 -10.76
CA THR A 86 4.43 -3.38 -10.05
C THR A 86 3.33 -3.13 -9.03
N ILE A 87 3.68 -2.48 -7.92
CA ILE A 87 2.69 -2.00 -6.96
C ILE A 87 2.05 -0.73 -7.53
N ASN A 88 0.75 -0.82 -7.81
CA ASN A 88 -0.08 0.26 -8.32
C ASN A 88 -1.49 0.18 -7.74
N VAL A 89 -2.33 1.18 -8.05
CA VAL A 89 -3.69 1.29 -7.52
C VAL A 89 -4.53 0.03 -7.77
N MET A 90 -4.43 -0.60 -8.95
CA MET A 90 -5.18 -1.82 -9.27
C MET A 90 -4.72 -3.00 -8.40
N THR A 91 -3.41 -3.22 -8.29
CA THR A 91 -2.88 -4.29 -7.42
C THR A 91 -3.23 -4.08 -5.96
N MET A 92 -3.27 -2.83 -5.50
CA MET A 92 -3.63 -2.55 -4.12
C MET A 92 -5.13 -2.68 -3.86
N PHE A 93 -5.97 -2.36 -4.85
CA PHE A 93 -7.40 -2.65 -4.77
C PHE A 93 -7.67 -4.15 -4.68
N ALA A 94 -6.97 -4.96 -5.49
CA ALA A 94 -7.06 -6.42 -5.41
C ALA A 94 -6.64 -6.95 -4.03
N MET A 95 -5.60 -6.38 -3.41
CA MET A 95 -5.20 -6.74 -2.05
C MET A 95 -6.29 -6.45 -1.02
N VAL A 96 -6.97 -5.29 -1.10
CA VAL A 96 -8.07 -4.96 -0.19
C VAL A 96 -9.22 -5.96 -0.32
N LEU A 97 -9.60 -6.35 -1.54
CA LEU A 97 -10.62 -7.38 -1.77
C LEU A 97 -10.19 -8.76 -1.27
N ALA A 98 -8.92 -9.13 -1.48
CA ALA A 98 -8.38 -10.41 -1.05
C ALA A 98 -8.40 -10.58 0.47
N ILE A 99 -8.23 -9.50 1.25
CA ILE A 99 -8.35 -9.55 2.71
C ILE A 99 -9.75 -10.01 3.12
N GLY A 100 -10.81 -9.54 2.47
CA GLY A 100 -12.18 -9.95 2.77
C GLY A 100 -12.43 -11.43 2.49
N LEU A 101 -11.92 -11.94 1.36
CA LEU A 101 -12.04 -13.36 1.00
C LEU A 101 -11.20 -14.28 1.88
N LEU A 102 -10.00 -13.85 2.26
CA LEU A 102 -9.09 -14.66 3.08
C LEU A 102 -9.63 -14.88 4.50
N VAL A 103 -10.31 -13.88 5.04
CA VAL A 103 -10.89 -13.96 6.38
C VAL A 103 -12.03 -14.96 6.43
N ASP A 104 -12.84 -15.05 5.37
CA ASP A 104 -13.92 -16.03 5.26
C ASP A 104 -13.37 -17.46 5.38
N ASP A 105 -12.29 -17.78 4.67
CA ASP A 105 -11.60 -19.08 4.71
C ASP A 105 -10.92 -19.35 6.07
N ALA A 106 -10.59 -18.30 6.83
CA ALA A 106 -9.96 -18.43 8.14
C ALA A 106 -10.96 -18.55 9.31
N ILE A 107 -12.25 -18.27 9.08
CA ILE A 107 -13.32 -18.39 10.09
C ILE A 107 -13.95 -19.79 10.08
N VAL A 108 -14.07 -20.41 8.89
CA VAL A 108 -14.79 -21.68 8.65
C VAL A 108 -13.86 -22.89 8.83
#